data_AF-A0A2R7Y182-F1
#
_entry.id   AF-A0A2R7Y182-F1
#
_cell.length_a   1.000
_cell.length_b   1.000
_cell.length_c   1.000
_cell.angle_alpha   90.00
_cell.angle_beta   90.00
_cell.angle_gamma   90.00
#
_symmetry.space_group_name_H-M   'P 1'
#
loop_
_entity.id
_entity.type
_entity.pdbx_description
1 polymer ?
#
loop_
_entity_poly.entity_id
_entity_poly.type
_entity_poly.pdbx_seq_one_letter_code
_entity_poly.pdbx_strand_id
1 'polypeptide(L)'
;MILKDRLIHARRYVEVLRDLRGKVKGAESLSEDGILRGAIERYLHLSIESLIDVGFRICSLLGLEKPERYRDVARILRDAGALDEKSSEKFELWIGLRNILVHGYTVIDHLKLFDALNEIEELEAITDQLSRYVDERSIDPDLRGGIDREIIKRIEKVLSSKNFIIFAYIFGSRTMGKQSLRSDFDIAIYTTRDLKWREFVGIFHELEDALKARVDLVHLNTAPLLLAYEVVSKGLPIFDRTPRERIEYEVNTLKAFLDLKPKLKNYYDMRLRSTRTDED
;
A
#
# COMPACT_ATOMS: atom_id res chain seq x y z
N MET A 1 -5.61 -16.21 -6.14
CA MET A 1 -5.97 -15.60 -4.84
C MET A 1 -4.89 -14.57 -4.58
N ILE A 2 -5.15 -13.26 -4.75
CA ILE A 2 -4.09 -12.28 -5.07
C ILE A 2 -2.90 -12.34 -4.10
N LEU A 3 -3.13 -12.55 -2.80
CA LEU A 3 -2.06 -12.58 -1.80
C LEU A 3 -1.16 -13.83 -1.94
N LYS A 4 -1.75 -15.01 -2.14
CA LYS A 4 -1.00 -16.24 -2.48
C LYS A 4 -0.28 -16.12 -3.82
N ASP A 5 -0.91 -15.50 -4.82
CA ASP A 5 -0.29 -15.29 -6.12
C ASP A 5 0.97 -14.40 -5.98
N ARG A 6 0.93 -13.36 -5.14
CA ARG A 6 2.08 -12.49 -4.86
C ARG A 6 3.19 -13.21 -4.09
N LEU A 7 2.85 -14.04 -3.11
CA LEU A 7 3.83 -14.88 -2.40
C LEU A 7 4.50 -15.90 -3.34
N ILE A 8 3.75 -16.50 -4.27
CA ILE A 8 4.30 -17.40 -5.31
C ILE A 8 5.28 -16.63 -6.20
N HIS A 9 4.95 -15.39 -6.58
CA HIS A 9 5.84 -14.56 -7.38
C HIS A 9 7.11 -14.19 -6.61
N ALA A 10 6.98 -13.77 -5.34
CA ALA A 10 8.13 -13.48 -4.47
C ALA A 10 9.08 -14.68 -4.39
N ARG A 11 8.54 -15.89 -4.12
CA ARG A 11 9.30 -17.13 -4.06
C ARG A 11 10.02 -17.44 -5.38
N ARG A 12 9.33 -17.31 -6.52
CA ARG A 12 9.93 -17.51 -7.86
C ARG A 12 11.08 -16.55 -8.12
N TYR A 13 10.97 -15.28 -7.72
CA TYR A 13 12.05 -14.31 -7.91
C TYR A 13 13.25 -14.63 -7.02
N VAL A 14 13.02 -15.08 -5.78
CA VAL A 14 14.10 -15.54 -4.88
C VAL A 14 14.79 -16.80 -5.44
N GLU A 15 14.05 -17.75 -6.02
CA GLU A 15 14.63 -18.92 -6.70
C GLU A 15 15.53 -18.53 -7.87
N VAL A 16 15.08 -17.59 -8.71
CA VAL A 16 15.91 -17.06 -9.82
C VAL A 16 17.18 -16.39 -9.27
N LEU A 17 17.06 -15.61 -8.19
CA LEU A 17 18.23 -14.99 -7.55
C LEU A 17 19.21 -16.03 -7.02
N ARG A 18 18.74 -17.15 -6.47
CA ARG A 18 19.59 -18.27 -6.02
C ARG A 18 20.35 -18.90 -7.18
N ASP A 19 19.67 -19.13 -8.30
CA ASP A 19 20.31 -19.66 -9.52
C ASP A 19 21.37 -18.70 -10.07
N LEU A 20 21.10 -17.39 -10.01
CA LEU A 20 22.05 -16.35 -10.39
C LEU A 20 23.23 -16.29 -9.42
N ARG A 21 22.97 -16.36 -8.11
CA ARG A 21 24.02 -16.39 -7.07
C ARG A 21 25.01 -17.52 -7.30
N GLY A 22 24.55 -18.71 -7.68
CA GLY A 22 25.40 -19.86 -7.98
C GLY A 22 26.33 -19.66 -9.19
N LYS A 23 26.02 -18.71 -10.08
CA LYS A 23 26.84 -18.38 -11.27
C LYS A 23 27.84 -17.26 -11.02
N VAL A 24 27.63 -16.44 -9.99
CA VAL A 24 28.47 -15.27 -9.67
C VAL A 24 29.59 -15.70 -8.72
N LYS A 25 30.87 -15.51 -9.11
CA LYS A 25 32.02 -15.87 -8.26
C LYS A 25 32.46 -14.74 -7.33
N GLY A 26 32.22 -13.49 -7.72
CA GLY A 26 32.55 -12.31 -6.96
C GLY A 26 31.94 -11.05 -7.58
N ALA A 27 32.15 -9.89 -6.93
CA ALA A 27 31.65 -8.61 -7.42
C ALA A 27 32.20 -8.21 -8.79
N GLU A 28 33.40 -8.69 -9.16
CA GLU A 28 34.03 -8.48 -10.47
C GLU A 28 33.14 -8.99 -11.61
N SER A 29 32.47 -10.13 -11.43
CA SER A 29 31.54 -10.70 -12.43
C SER A 29 30.37 -9.75 -12.73
N LEU A 30 29.97 -8.90 -11.78
CA LEU A 30 28.91 -7.91 -11.97
C LEU A 30 29.38 -6.65 -12.69
N SER A 31 30.69 -6.41 -12.72
CA SER A 31 31.30 -5.31 -13.47
C SER A 31 31.54 -5.67 -14.93
N GLU A 32 31.85 -6.95 -15.19
CA GLU A 32 32.15 -7.46 -16.53
C GLU A 32 30.88 -7.77 -17.34
N ASP A 33 29.80 -8.21 -16.67
CA ASP A 33 28.54 -8.59 -17.32
C ASP A 33 27.38 -7.67 -16.88
N GLY A 34 27.10 -6.68 -17.71
CA GLY A 34 26.00 -5.74 -17.50
C GLY A 34 24.61 -6.37 -17.59
N ILE A 35 24.44 -7.48 -18.31
CA ILE A 35 23.16 -8.19 -18.41
C ILE A 35 22.91 -8.95 -17.12
N LEU A 36 23.91 -9.69 -16.63
CA LEU A 36 23.84 -10.40 -15.36
C LEU A 36 23.56 -9.44 -14.21
N ARG A 37 24.27 -8.31 -14.15
CA ARG A 37 24.02 -7.25 -13.18
C ARG A 37 22.58 -6.75 -13.25
N GLY A 38 22.12 -6.36 -14.43
CA GLY A 38 20.77 -5.83 -14.61
C GLY A 38 19.67 -6.84 -14.24
N ALA A 39 19.91 -8.14 -14.51
CA ALA A 39 19.02 -9.21 -14.09
C ALA A 39 18.95 -9.30 -12.55
N ILE A 40 20.09 -9.30 -11.87
CA ILE A 40 20.16 -9.37 -10.40
C ILE A 40 19.45 -8.16 -9.77
N GLU A 41 19.77 -6.94 -10.21
CA GLU A 41 19.10 -5.72 -9.74
C GLU A 41 17.58 -5.81 -9.91
N ARG A 42 17.14 -6.30 -11.08
CA ARG A 42 15.71 -6.41 -11.37
C ARG A 42 15.00 -7.44 -10.50
N TYR A 43 15.59 -8.62 -10.30
CA TYR A 43 14.98 -9.68 -9.50
C TYR A 43 15.02 -9.36 -8.00
N LEU A 44 16.06 -8.67 -7.51
CA LEU A 44 16.08 -8.12 -6.14
C LEU A 44 14.95 -7.10 -5.96
N HIS A 45 14.83 -6.13 -6.86
CA HIS A 45 13.71 -5.18 -6.82
C HIS A 45 12.35 -5.91 -6.85
N LEU A 46 12.14 -6.85 -7.78
CA LEU A 46 10.86 -7.57 -7.92
C LEU A 46 10.48 -8.40 -6.69
N SER A 47 11.44 -9.08 -6.08
CA SER A 47 11.21 -9.88 -4.87
C SER A 47 10.81 -8.99 -3.70
N ILE A 48 11.57 -7.93 -3.44
CA ILE A 48 11.28 -6.98 -2.34
C ILE A 48 9.95 -6.26 -2.55
N GLU A 49 9.67 -5.78 -3.77
CA GLU A 49 8.39 -5.16 -4.13
C GLU A 49 7.21 -6.10 -3.88
N SER A 50 7.37 -7.38 -4.24
CA SER A 50 6.31 -8.38 -4.04
C SER A 50 6.05 -8.63 -2.55
N LEU A 51 7.08 -8.59 -1.70
CA LEU A 51 6.94 -8.72 -0.25
C LEU A 51 6.30 -7.49 0.39
N ILE A 52 6.64 -6.28 -0.08
CA ILE A 52 5.98 -5.04 0.33
C ILE A 52 4.48 -5.12 -0.02
N ASP A 53 4.12 -5.64 -1.20
CA ASP A 53 2.72 -5.81 -1.62
C ASP A 53 1.96 -6.74 -0.69
N VAL A 54 2.58 -7.86 -0.35
CA VAL A 54 2.01 -8.80 0.62
C VAL A 54 1.81 -8.10 1.95
N GLY A 55 2.81 -7.34 2.42
CA GLY A 55 2.72 -6.57 3.65
C GLY A 55 1.56 -5.57 3.66
N PHE A 56 1.46 -4.72 2.63
CA PHE A 56 0.37 -3.76 2.50
C PHE A 56 -1.00 -4.44 2.42
N ARG A 57 -1.09 -5.59 1.75
CA ARG A 57 -2.32 -6.38 1.70
C ARG A 57 -2.69 -6.95 3.06
N ILE A 58 -1.74 -7.43 3.84
CA ILE A 58 -1.97 -7.89 5.21
C ILE A 58 -2.47 -6.72 6.07
N CYS A 59 -1.83 -5.55 5.99
CA CYS A 59 -2.29 -4.35 6.70
C CYS A 59 -3.71 -3.96 6.32
N SER A 60 -4.02 -3.98 5.01
CA SER A 60 -5.34 -3.67 4.46
C SER A 60 -6.42 -4.65 4.93
N LEU A 61 -6.14 -5.94 4.83
CA LEU A 61 -7.07 -6.98 5.22
C LEU A 61 -7.33 -6.98 6.73
N LEU A 62 -6.29 -6.88 7.56
CA LEU A 62 -6.44 -6.98 9.01
C LEU A 62 -6.80 -5.65 9.68
N GLY A 63 -7.00 -4.58 8.90
CA GLY A 63 -7.28 -3.25 9.45
C GLY A 63 -6.15 -2.74 10.35
N LEU A 64 -4.91 -3.11 10.06
CA LEU A 64 -3.74 -2.69 10.84
C LEU A 64 -3.43 -1.21 10.58
N GLU A 65 -2.49 -0.69 11.38
CA GLU A 65 -1.84 0.59 11.11
C GLU A 65 -1.38 0.66 9.64
N LYS A 66 -1.57 1.82 9.01
CA LYS A 66 -1.21 2.05 7.61
C LYS A 66 0.20 2.66 7.56
N PRO A 67 1.12 2.13 6.73
CA PRO A 67 2.49 2.60 6.67
C PRO A 67 2.59 4.01 6.06
N GLU A 68 3.33 4.92 6.70
CA GLU A 68 3.61 6.26 6.17
C GLU A 68 4.89 6.32 5.31
N ARG A 69 5.72 5.31 5.45
CA ARG A 69 6.95 5.03 4.70
C ARG A 69 6.97 3.55 4.40
N TYR A 70 7.60 3.15 3.30
CA TYR A 70 7.71 1.72 2.96
C TYR A 70 8.25 0.88 4.12
N ARG A 71 9.30 1.35 4.80
CA ARG A 71 9.93 0.63 5.93
C ARG A 71 8.99 0.36 7.12
N ASP A 72 7.96 1.17 7.29
CA ASP A 72 7.03 1.02 8.41
C ASP A 72 6.26 -0.31 8.31
N VAL A 73 6.11 -0.86 7.10
CA VAL A 73 5.46 -2.16 6.88
C VAL A 73 6.15 -3.29 7.65
N ALA A 74 7.48 -3.25 7.79
CA ALA A 74 8.21 -4.30 8.50
C ALA A 74 7.83 -4.32 9.99
N ARG A 75 7.87 -3.15 10.63
CA ARG A 75 7.42 -2.97 12.02
C ARG A 75 5.96 -3.37 12.19
N ILE A 76 5.06 -2.91 11.31
CA ILE A 76 3.62 -3.22 11.42
C ILE A 76 3.37 -4.73 11.32
N LEU A 77 4.06 -5.41 10.41
CA LEU A 77 3.97 -6.87 10.28
C LEU A 77 4.52 -7.60 11.51
N ARG A 78 5.60 -7.10 12.11
CA ARG A 78 6.11 -7.62 13.38
C ARG A 78 5.11 -7.47 14.51
N ASP A 79 4.56 -6.27 14.67
CA ASP A 79 3.60 -5.95 15.74
C ASP A 79 2.31 -6.80 15.60
N ALA A 80 1.95 -7.21 14.38
CA ALA A 80 0.84 -8.12 14.08
C ALA A 80 1.17 -9.62 14.27
N GLY A 81 2.44 -9.95 14.53
CA GLY A 81 2.95 -11.32 14.64
C GLY A 81 3.20 -12.03 13.29
N ALA A 82 3.21 -11.28 12.19
CA ALA A 82 3.47 -11.82 10.85
C ALA A 82 4.98 -11.99 10.56
N LEU A 83 5.83 -11.22 11.25
CA LEU A 83 7.28 -11.35 11.21
C LEU A 83 7.85 -11.41 12.63
N ASP A 84 8.95 -12.14 12.83
CA ASP A 84 9.75 -12.01 14.04
C ASP A 84 10.63 -10.74 14.01
N GLU A 85 11.23 -10.39 15.16
CA GLU A 85 12.08 -9.19 15.29
C GLU A 85 13.21 -9.19 14.25
N LYS A 86 13.92 -10.32 14.13
CA LYS A 86 15.05 -10.48 13.21
C LYS A 86 14.63 -10.24 11.77
N SER A 87 13.54 -10.88 11.32
CA SER A 87 13.05 -10.78 9.94
C SER A 87 12.49 -9.39 9.65
N SER A 88 11.89 -8.73 10.64
CA SER A 88 11.45 -7.34 10.54
C SER A 88 12.62 -6.38 10.34
N GLU A 89 13.67 -6.47 11.17
CA GLU A 89 14.87 -5.64 11.04
C GLU A 89 15.53 -5.82 9.68
N LYS A 90 15.67 -7.07 9.21
CA LYS A 90 16.19 -7.36 7.87
C LYS A 90 15.28 -6.81 6.78
N PHE A 91 13.96 -6.96 6.90
CA PHE A 91 13.04 -6.48 5.89
C PHE A 91 13.09 -4.94 5.74
N GLU A 92 13.30 -4.19 6.83
CA GLU A 92 13.53 -2.74 6.75
C GLU A 92 14.77 -2.39 5.90
N LEU A 93 15.86 -3.14 6.03
CA LEU A 93 17.08 -2.95 5.22
C LEU A 93 16.83 -3.26 3.74
N TRP A 94 16.14 -4.37 3.45
CA TRP A 94 15.75 -4.76 2.10
C TRP A 94 14.85 -3.72 1.41
N ILE A 95 13.90 -3.15 2.14
CA ILE A 95 13.08 -2.04 1.66
C ILE A 95 13.95 -0.81 1.33
N GLY A 96 14.97 -0.54 2.15
CA GLY A 96 15.99 0.47 1.88
C GLY A 96 16.71 0.23 0.56
N LEU A 97 17.17 -1.01 0.32
CA LEU A 97 17.82 -1.42 -0.93
C LEU A 97 16.92 -1.20 -2.15
N ARG A 98 15.64 -1.60 -2.07
CA ARG A 98 14.66 -1.36 -3.15
C ARG A 98 14.58 0.12 -3.53
N ASN A 99 14.60 1.02 -2.56
CA ASN A 99 14.55 2.45 -2.83
C ASN A 99 15.79 2.93 -3.61
N ILE A 100 16.97 2.41 -3.30
CA ILE A 100 18.20 2.70 -4.05
C ILE A 100 18.07 2.20 -5.49
N LEU A 101 17.62 0.95 -5.67
CA LEU A 101 17.48 0.32 -6.99
C LEU A 101 16.47 1.02 -7.91
N VAL A 102 15.43 1.64 -7.35
CA VAL A 102 14.34 2.26 -8.12
C VAL A 102 14.57 3.75 -8.38
N HIS A 103 15.14 4.49 -7.43
CA HIS A 103 15.16 5.95 -7.51
C HIS A 103 16.34 6.54 -8.28
N GLY A 104 17.32 5.75 -8.74
CA GLY A 104 18.32 6.13 -9.75
C GLY A 104 19.31 7.25 -9.38
N TYR A 105 19.06 8.01 -8.31
CA TYR A 105 19.95 9.06 -7.81
C TYR A 105 21.17 8.51 -7.06
N THR A 106 21.10 7.25 -6.61
CA THR A 106 22.20 6.54 -5.95
C THR A 106 22.43 5.25 -6.73
N VAL A 107 23.59 5.17 -7.39
CA VAL A 107 24.01 3.93 -8.05
C VAL A 107 24.53 3.00 -6.97
N ILE A 108 23.92 1.80 -6.86
CA ILE A 108 24.47 0.76 -6.02
C ILE A 108 25.80 0.29 -6.62
N ASP A 109 26.85 0.23 -5.81
CA ASP A 109 28.12 -0.33 -6.27
C ASP A 109 28.05 -1.86 -6.36
N HIS A 110 28.94 -2.44 -7.16
CA HIS A 110 28.96 -3.87 -7.41
C HIS A 110 29.23 -4.71 -6.16
N LEU A 111 29.95 -4.17 -5.17
CA LEU A 111 30.24 -4.86 -3.92
C LEU A 111 28.96 -5.01 -3.10
N LYS A 112 28.23 -3.92 -2.89
CA LYS A 112 26.94 -3.93 -2.17
C LYS A 112 25.90 -4.79 -2.87
N LEU A 113 25.87 -4.79 -4.20
CA LEU A 113 24.95 -5.65 -4.95
C LEU A 113 25.31 -7.13 -4.78
N PHE A 114 26.59 -7.47 -4.77
CA PHE A 114 27.07 -8.82 -4.50
C PHE A 114 26.77 -9.26 -3.06
N ASP A 115 26.98 -8.37 -2.09
CA ASP A 115 26.65 -8.62 -0.67
C ASP A 115 25.15 -8.87 -0.50
N ALA A 116 24.29 -8.04 -1.10
CA ALA A 116 22.86 -8.30 -1.12
C ALA A 116 22.55 -9.68 -1.75
N LEU A 117 23.17 -10.03 -2.87
CA LEU A 117 22.97 -11.34 -3.49
C LEU A 117 23.39 -12.51 -2.57
N ASN A 118 24.35 -12.31 -1.66
CA ASN A 118 24.77 -13.29 -0.64
C ASN A 118 23.79 -13.45 0.52
N GLU A 119 22.82 -12.54 0.67
CA GLU A 119 21.89 -12.49 1.80
C GLU A 119 20.44 -12.82 1.39
N ILE A 120 20.23 -13.35 0.18
CA ILE A 120 18.88 -13.62 -0.37
C ILE A 120 18.07 -14.65 0.43
N GLU A 121 18.72 -15.47 1.25
CA GLU A 121 18.09 -16.39 2.19
C GLU A 121 17.25 -15.63 3.24
N GLU A 122 17.58 -14.37 3.52
CA GLU A 122 16.75 -13.51 4.38
C GLU A 122 15.39 -13.20 3.74
N LEU A 123 15.35 -12.96 2.42
CA LEU A 123 14.10 -12.76 1.67
C LEU A 123 13.26 -14.04 1.64
N GLU A 124 13.90 -15.20 1.57
CA GLU A 124 13.21 -16.49 1.67
C GLU A 124 12.57 -16.67 3.05
N ALA A 125 13.31 -16.41 4.13
CA ALA A 125 12.80 -16.50 5.50
C ALA A 125 11.59 -15.58 5.73
N ILE A 126 11.65 -14.34 5.23
CA ILE A 126 10.52 -13.39 5.26
C ILE A 126 9.33 -13.95 4.47
N THR A 127 9.57 -14.47 3.26
CA THR A 127 8.52 -15.06 2.41
C THR A 127 7.81 -16.22 3.11
N ASP A 128 8.56 -17.08 3.79
CA ASP A 128 8.02 -18.24 4.52
C ASP A 128 7.22 -17.84 5.77
N GLN A 129 7.68 -16.83 6.52
CA GLN A 129 6.92 -16.29 7.65
C GLN A 129 5.59 -15.70 7.21
N LEU A 130 5.60 -14.86 6.17
CA LEU A 130 4.37 -14.27 5.64
C LEU A 130 3.43 -15.33 5.04
N SER A 131 3.97 -16.35 4.37
CA SER A 131 3.15 -17.45 3.83
C SER A 131 2.43 -18.22 4.95
N ARG A 132 3.15 -18.60 6.01
CA ARG A 132 2.56 -19.29 7.17
C ARG A 132 1.49 -18.44 7.84
N TYR A 133 1.77 -17.17 8.09
CA TYR A 133 0.84 -16.26 8.73
C TYR A 133 -0.47 -16.09 7.94
N VAL A 134 -0.37 -16.02 6.60
CA VAL A 134 -1.53 -15.90 5.70
C VAL A 134 -2.37 -17.17 5.71
N ASP A 135 -1.72 -18.34 5.68
CA ASP A 135 -2.41 -19.63 5.70
C ASP A 135 -3.14 -19.87 7.04
N GLU A 136 -2.52 -19.51 8.16
CA GLU A 136 -3.07 -19.70 9.49
C GLU A 136 -4.33 -18.85 9.77
N ARG A 137 -4.38 -17.60 9.25
CA ARG A 137 -5.45 -16.66 9.61
C ARG A 137 -6.66 -16.64 8.69
N SER A 138 -6.68 -17.42 7.60
CA SER A 138 -7.82 -17.49 6.65
C SER A 138 -8.46 -16.11 6.40
N ILE A 139 -7.60 -15.12 6.11
CA ILE A 139 -7.93 -13.71 6.30
C ILE A 139 -9.05 -13.27 5.32
N ASP A 140 -10.29 -13.26 5.82
CA ASP A 140 -11.45 -12.58 5.25
C ASP A 140 -12.10 -11.75 6.38
N PRO A 141 -12.10 -10.41 6.33
CA PRO A 141 -12.37 -9.61 7.52
C PRO A 141 -13.64 -8.77 7.41
N ASP A 142 -14.61 -9.05 8.28
CA ASP A 142 -15.70 -8.14 8.61
C ASP A 142 -15.21 -7.18 9.71
N LEU A 143 -14.66 -6.03 9.29
CA LEU A 143 -14.09 -5.00 10.18
C LEU A 143 -15.11 -3.87 10.38
N ARG A 144 -15.95 -3.96 11.42
CA ARG A 144 -16.87 -2.88 11.81
C ARG A 144 -16.80 -2.57 13.30
N GLY A 145 -15.80 -1.80 13.70
CA GLY A 145 -15.69 -1.27 15.05
C GLY A 145 -15.32 0.20 15.03
N GLY A 146 -16.30 1.10 15.14
CA GLY A 146 -16.02 2.53 15.34
C GLY A 146 -17.19 3.49 15.10
N ILE A 147 -18.15 3.12 14.25
CA ILE A 147 -19.31 3.96 13.88
C ILE A 147 -20.61 3.28 14.34
N ASP A 148 -21.62 4.08 14.70
CA ASP A 148 -22.96 3.59 15.03
C ASP A 148 -23.46 2.64 13.91
N ARG A 149 -23.73 1.38 14.28
CA ARG A 149 -24.13 0.31 13.34
C ARG A 149 -25.38 0.70 12.54
N GLU A 150 -26.23 1.56 13.10
CA GLU A 150 -27.44 2.04 12.42
C GLU A 150 -27.11 2.98 11.25
N ILE A 151 -26.08 3.82 11.37
CA ILE A 151 -25.64 4.72 10.30
C ILE A 151 -25.05 3.92 9.13
N ILE A 152 -24.18 2.96 9.44
CA ILE A 152 -23.57 2.09 8.42
C ILE A 152 -24.67 1.38 7.62
N LYS A 153 -25.66 0.78 8.30
CA LYS A 153 -26.77 0.07 7.64
C LYS A 153 -27.57 0.94 6.66
N ARG A 154 -27.79 2.23 6.99
CA ARG A 154 -28.50 3.16 6.10
C ARG A 154 -27.70 3.44 4.84
N ILE A 155 -26.39 3.66 4.98
CA ILE A 155 -25.50 3.88 3.85
C ILE A 155 -25.44 2.62 2.98
N GLU A 156 -25.26 1.45 3.58
CA GLU A 156 -25.25 0.18 2.86
C GLU A 156 -26.54 -0.06 2.09
N LYS A 157 -27.71 0.30 2.63
CA LYS A 157 -28.98 0.18 1.92
C LYS A 157 -29.01 1.03 0.64
N VAL A 158 -28.47 2.25 0.69
CA VAL A 158 -28.37 3.12 -0.49
C VAL A 158 -27.38 2.55 -1.50
N LEU A 159 -26.17 2.20 -1.05
CA LEU A 159 -25.08 1.76 -1.93
C LEU A 159 -25.33 0.38 -2.55
N SER A 160 -25.91 -0.55 -1.79
CA SER A 160 -26.20 -1.91 -2.26
C SER A 160 -27.19 -1.94 -3.42
N SER A 161 -28.09 -0.96 -3.52
CA SER A 161 -29.03 -0.82 -4.65
C SER A 161 -28.34 -0.56 -6.00
N LYS A 162 -27.07 -0.13 -5.98
CA LYS A 162 -26.33 0.27 -7.17
C LYS A 162 -25.20 -0.72 -7.47
N ASN A 163 -25.42 -1.56 -8.49
CA ASN A 163 -24.51 -2.67 -8.86
C ASN A 163 -23.12 -2.23 -9.37
N PHE A 164 -22.93 -0.95 -9.66
CA PHE A 164 -21.65 -0.41 -10.11
C PHE A 164 -20.77 0.12 -8.98
N ILE A 165 -21.28 0.24 -7.74
CA ILE A 165 -20.50 0.65 -6.56
C ILE A 165 -19.83 -0.58 -5.97
N ILE A 166 -18.50 -0.60 -5.87
CA ILE A 166 -17.76 -1.78 -5.40
C ILE A 166 -17.44 -1.67 -3.91
N PHE A 167 -16.90 -0.55 -3.46
CA PHE A 167 -16.64 -0.33 -2.04
C PHE A 167 -16.79 1.15 -1.68
N ALA A 168 -16.97 1.41 -0.39
CA ALA A 168 -17.03 2.76 0.16
C ALA A 168 -16.35 2.88 1.51
N TYR A 169 -15.84 4.08 1.77
CA TYR A 169 -15.19 4.47 3.01
C TYR A 169 -15.91 5.66 3.63
N ILE A 170 -15.93 5.71 4.96
CA ILE A 170 -16.07 6.97 5.70
C ILE A 170 -14.67 7.42 6.09
N PHE A 171 -14.33 8.67 5.82
CA PHE A 171 -13.01 9.23 6.17
C PHE A 171 -13.18 10.62 6.81
N GLY A 172 -12.10 11.38 6.97
CA GLY A 172 -12.12 12.70 7.60
C GLY A 172 -11.87 12.68 9.12
N SER A 173 -11.72 13.87 9.71
CA SER A 173 -11.17 14.10 11.06
C SER A 173 -11.95 13.51 12.23
N ARG A 174 -13.09 12.84 11.98
CA ARG A 174 -14.02 12.34 13.01
C ARG A 174 -14.05 10.82 13.16
N THR A 175 -13.21 10.06 12.43
CA THR A 175 -13.14 8.59 12.55
C THR A 175 -12.44 8.10 13.83
N MET A 176 -11.83 8.99 14.62
CA MET A 176 -11.15 8.65 15.88
C MET A 176 -11.80 9.35 17.09
N GLY A 177 -12.72 8.64 17.75
CA GLY A 177 -13.02 8.84 19.19
C GLY A 177 -13.85 10.07 19.59
N LYS A 178 -15.00 9.79 20.23
CA LYS A 178 -15.78 10.63 21.16
C LYS A 178 -16.13 12.06 20.71
N GLN A 179 -17.44 12.26 20.49
CA GLN A 179 -18.17 13.53 20.54
C GLN A 179 -17.95 14.53 19.38
N SER A 180 -18.64 14.31 18.25
CA SER A 180 -19.34 15.38 17.48
C SER A 180 -20.16 14.76 16.35
N LEU A 181 -21.34 14.22 16.67
CA LEU A 181 -22.25 13.50 15.76
C LEU A 181 -23.18 14.46 14.97
N ARG A 182 -22.72 15.63 14.52
CA ARG A 182 -23.68 16.66 14.07
C ARG A 182 -23.44 17.50 12.82
N SER A 183 -22.46 17.26 11.94
CA SER A 183 -22.39 18.17 10.76
C SER A 183 -22.01 17.60 9.40
N ASP A 184 -20.90 16.89 9.18
CA ASP A 184 -20.52 16.51 7.80
C ASP A 184 -20.01 15.05 7.75
N PHE A 185 -20.52 14.24 6.82
CA PHE A 185 -20.05 12.87 6.54
C PHE A 185 -19.19 12.85 5.27
N ASP A 186 -17.88 12.70 5.41
CA ASP A 186 -16.98 12.48 4.27
C ASP A 186 -17.07 11.01 3.84
N ILE A 187 -17.71 10.77 2.69
CA ILE A 187 -17.92 9.42 2.15
C ILE A 187 -17.17 9.32 0.82
N ALA A 188 -16.35 8.30 0.67
CA ALA A 188 -15.66 8.01 -0.59
C ALA A 188 -16.23 6.72 -1.19
N ILE A 189 -16.53 6.73 -2.49
CA ILE A 189 -17.01 5.57 -3.23
C ILE A 189 -16.05 5.22 -4.37
N TYR A 190 -15.86 3.93 -4.59
CA TYR A 190 -15.19 3.40 -5.78
C TYR A 190 -16.18 2.59 -6.62
N THR A 191 -16.09 2.75 -7.94
CA THR A 191 -17.05 2.21 -8.88
C THR A 191 -16.38 1.48 -10.03
N THR A 192 -17.09 0.55 -10.67
CA THR A 192 -16.57 -0.22 -11.83
C THR A 192 -16.27 0.63 -13.06
N ARG A 193 -16.82 1.85 -13.11
CA ARG A 193 -16.68 2.81 -14.21
C ARG A 193 -16.79 4.23 -13.67
N ASP A 194 -16.47 5.21 -14.50
CA ASP A 194 -16.75 6.59 -14.17
C ASP A 194 -18.25 6.89 -14.13
N LEU A 195 -18.62 7.80 -13.24
CA LEU A 195 -19.99 8.22 -13.03
C LEU A 195 -20.29 9.47 -13.85
N LYS A 196 -21.47 9.48 -14.47
CA LYS A 196 -22.02 10.72 -15.02
C LYS A 196 -22.46 11.63 -13.87
N TRP A 197 -22.44 12.94 -14.08
CA TRP A 197 -22.82 13.92 -13.04
C TRP A 197 -24.20 13.65 -12.42
N ARG A 198 -25.19 13.19 -13.21
CA ARG A 198 -26.54 12.85 -12.72
C ARG A 198 -26.52 11.65 -11.77
N GLU A 199 -25.68 10.65 -12.05
CA GLU A 199 -25.54 9.46 -11.20
C GLU A 199 -24.84 9.83 -9.90
N PHE A 200 -23.78 10.62 -9.99
CA PHE A 200 -23.05 11.13 -8.82
C PHE A 200 -23.95 11.97 -7.91
N VAL A 201 -24.67 12.95 -8.47
CA VAL A 201 -25.62 13.80 -7.71
C VAL A 201 -26.79 12.98 -7.15
N GLY A 202 -27.26 11.97 -7.88
CA GLY A 202 -28.30 11.06 -7.38
C GLY A 202 -27.85 10.30 -6.13
N ILE A 203 -26.64 9.72 -6.16
CA ILE A 203 -26.05 9.05 -5.00
C ILE A 203 -25.86 10.03 -3.83
N PHE A 204 -25.37 11.22 -4.12
CA PHE A 204 -25.15 12.27 -3.13
C PHE A 204 -26.44 12.60 -2.37
N HIS A 205 -27.54 12.91 -3.07
CA HIS A 205 -28.82 13.21 -2.42
C HIS A 205 -29.40 12.01 -1.67
N GLU A 206 -29.32 10.80 -2.23
CA GLU A 206 -29.81 9.59 -1.54
C GLU A 206 -29.06 9.34 -0.22
N LEU A 207 -27.76 9.64 -0.17
CA LEU A 207 -26.97 9.55 1.06
C LEU A 207 -27.33 10.66 2.06
N GLU A 208 -27.49 11.90 1.62
CA GLU A 208 -27.92 13.01 2.49
C GLU A 208 -29.31 12.75 3.10
N ASP A 209 -30.27 12.29 2.30
CA ASP A 209 -31.62 11.95 2.75
C ASP A 209 -31.62 10.81 3.77
N ALA A 210 -30.80 9.77 3.52
CA ALA A 210 -30.68 8.62 4.41
C ALA A 210 -30.02 8.99 5.76
N LEU A 211 -29.06 9.91 5.74
CA LEU A 211 -28.28 10.33 6.91
C LEU A 211 -28.90 11.51 7.65
N LYS A 212 -29.78 12.29 7.00
CA LYS A 212 -30.32 13.57 7.49
C LYS A 212 -29.22 14.53 7.95
N ALA A 213 -28.11 14.53 7.22
CA ALA A 213 -26.90 15.29 7.50
C ALA A 213 -26.19 15.61 6.18
N ARG A 214 -25.31 16.60 6.19
CA ARG A 214 -24.51 16.93 5.03
C ARG A 214 -23.54 15.80 4.72
N VAL A 215 -23.40 15.48 3.44
CA VAL A 215 -22.46 14.47 2.95
C VAL A 215 -21.48 15.17 2.03
N ASP A 216 -20.18 14.89 2.16
CA ASP A 216 -19.18 15.26 1.18
C ASP A 216 -18.75 13.97 0.46
N LEU A 217 -19.28 13.78 -0.75
CA LEU A 217 -19.06 12.57 -1.53
C LEU A 217 -17.81 12.71 -2.40
N VAL A 218 -16.90 11.74 -2.30
CA VAL A 218 -15.69 11.65 -3.13
C VAL A 218 -15.77 10.44 -4.05
N HIS A 219 -15.47 10.64 -5.33
CA HIS A 219 -15.37 9.57 -6.31
C HIS A 219 -13.91 9.14 -6.48
N LEU A 220 -13.55 7.96 -5.97
CA LEU A 220 -12.17 7.50 -5.89
C LEU A 220 -11.51 7.27 -7.25
N ASN A 221 -12.27 6.91 -8.29
CA ASN A 221 -11.71 6.72 -9.64
C ASN A 221 -11.08 8.01 -10.20
N THR A 222 -11.57 9.18 -9.79
CA THR A 222 -11.12 10.49 -10.29
C THR A 222 -10.50 11.38 -9.21
N ALA A 223 -10.43 10.90 -7.96
CA ALA A 223 -9.92 11.67 -6.83
C ALA A 223 -8.41 11.96 -6.99
N PRO A 224 -7.94 13.17 -6.61
CA PRO A 224 -6.51 13.45 -6.52
C PRO A 224 -5.80 12.45 -5.60
N LEU A 225 -4.59 12.03 -5.96
CA LEU A 225 -3.84 10.99 -5.24
C LEU A 225 -3.68 11.27 -3.73
N LEU A 226 -3.49 12.53 -3.34
CA LEU A 226 -3.38 12.92 -1.93
C LEU A 226 -4.67 12.63 -1.15
N LEU A 227 -5.83 12.93 -1.74
CA LEU A 227 -7.14 12.67 -1.14
C LEU A 227 -7.44 11.18 -1.14
N ALA A 228 -7.17 10.48 -2.25
CA ALA A 228 -7.28 9.03 -2.30
C ALA A 228 -6.43 8.36 -1.22
N TYR A 229 -5.19 8.83 -1.02
CA TYR A 229 -4.30 8.35 0.04
C TYR A 229 -4.91 8.61 1.43
N GLU A 230 -5.47 9.79 1.69
CA GLU A 230 -6.15 10.09 2.95
C GLU A 230 -7.32 9.13 3.22
N VAL A 231 -8.14 8.87 2.22
CA VAL A 231 -9.26 7.92 2.31
C VAL A 231 -8.76 6.52 2.67
N VAL A 232 -7.79 5.98 1.92
CA VAL A 232 -7.33 4.59 2.14
C VAL A 232 -6.50 4.43 3.41
N SER A 233 -5.86 5.51 3.90
CA SER A 233 -4.99 5.48 5.07
C SER A 233 -5.74 5.71 6.39
N LYS A 234 -6.77 6.56 6.40
CA LYS A 234 -7.51 6.95 7.61
C LYS A 234 -8.98 6.56 7.59
N GLY A 235 -9.50 6.19 6.42
CA GLY A 235 -10.91 5.86 6.25
C GLY A 235 -11.25 4.48 6.82
N LEU A 236 -12.48 4.38 7.31
CA LEU A 236 -13.11 3.13 7.71
C LEU A 236 -13.94 2.58 6.54
N PRO A 237 -13.71 1.34 6.07
CA PRO A 237 -14.56 0.72 5.07
C PRO A 237 -15.96 0.49 5.66
N ILE A 238 -16.99 0.96 4.97
CA ILE A 238 -18.39 0.87 5.40
C ILE A 238 -19.28 0.08 4.45
N PHE A 239 -18.80 -0.19 3.24
CA PHE A 239 -19.45 -1.03 2.25
C PHE A 239 -18.36 -1.69 1.40
N ASP A 240 -18.45 -2.99 1.16
CA ASP A 240 -17.48 -3.72 0.37
C ASP A 240 -18.15 -4.92 -0.32
N ARG A 241 -18.38 -4.81 -1.63
CA ARG A 241 -18.93 -5.88 -2.47
C ARG A 241 -17.84 -6.83 -2.94
N THR A 242 -16.64 -6.31 -3.19
CA THR A 242 -15.51 -7.07 -3.72
C THR A 242 -14.24 -6.70 -2.96
N PRO A 243 -13.94 -7.39 -1.84
CA PRO A 243 -12.75 -7.09 -1.02
C PRO A 243 -11.46 -7.11 -1.83
N ARG A 244 -11.39 -8.00 -2.82
CA ARG A 244 -10.28 -8.10 -3.76
C ARG A 244 -9.96 -6.78 -4.48
N GLU A 245 -10.97 -6.10 -5.02
CA GLU A 245 -10.81 -4.84 -5.76
C GLU A 245 -10.45 -3.70 -4.81
N ARG A 246 -11.06 -3.67 -3.62
CA ARG A 246 -10.73 -2.69 -2.58
C ARG A 246 -9.26 -2.76 -2.17
N ILE A 247 -8.79 -3.95 -1.84
CA ILE A 247 -7.40 -4.16 -1.42
C ILE A 247 -6.43 -3.79 -2.55
N GLU A 248 -6.76 -4.13 -3.80
CA GLU A 248 -5.93 -3.76 -4.95
C GLU A 248 -5.84 -2.25 -5.13
N TYR A 249 -6.97 -1.54 -5.01
CA TYR A 249 -6.99 -0.09 -5.02
C TYR A 249 -6.13 0.50 -3.89
N GLU A 250 -6.32 0.05 -2.64
CA GLU A 250 -5.55 0.52 -1.49
C GLU A 250 -4.04 0.36 -1.68
N VAL A 251 -3.59 -0.84 -2.08
CA VAL A 251 -2.17 -1.12 -2.31
C VAL A 251 -1.59 -0.19 -3.37
N ASN A 252 -2.29 -0.01 -4.48
CA ASN A 252 -1.84 0.85 -5.57
C ASN A 252 -1.80 2.32 -5.15
N THR A 253 -2.80 2.81 -4.42
CA THR A 253 -2.84 4.18 -3.89
C THR A 253 -1.71 4.43 -2.89
N LEU A 254 -1.46 3.51 -1.96
CA LEU A 254 -0.36 3.62 -0.98
C LEU A 254 0.99 3.74 -1.70
N LYS A 255 1.28 2.85 -2.65
CA LYS A 255 2.53 2.91 -3.43
C LYS A 255 2.70 4.20 -4.20
N ALA A 256 1.68 4.58 -4.97
CA ALA A 256 1.74 5.79 -5.78
C ALA A 256 2.04 7.02 -4.93
N PHE A 257 1.44 7.09 -3.74
CA PHE A 257 1.72 8.16 -2.79
C PHE A 257 3.15 8.09 -2.21
N LEU A 258 3.59 6.91 -1.76
CA LEU A 258 4.93 6.72 -1.19
C LEU A 258 6.04 6.98 -2.20
N ASP A 259 5.83 6.70 -3.49
CA ASP A 259 6.78 7.02 -4.56
C ASP A 259 6.78 8.52 -4.91
N LEU A 260 5.65 9.21 -4.75
CA LEU A 260 5.53 10.66 -4.97
C LEU A 260 6.12 11.48 -3.81
N LYS A 261 5.99 11.00 -2.56
CA LYS A 261 6.38 11.71 -1.34
C LYS A 261 7.85 12.20 -1.35
N PRO A 262 8.86 11.40 -1.75
CA PRO A 262 10.23 11.87 -1.89
C PRO A 262 10.40 12.96 -2.96
N LYS A 263 9.69 12.84 -4.09
CA LYS A 263 9.77 13.80 -5.20
C LYS A 263 9.22 15.17 -4.80
N LEU A 264 8.08 15.17 -4.10
CA LEU A 264 7.50 16.40 -3.55
C LEU A 264 8.46 17.08 -2.57
N LYS A 265 9.04 16.31 -1.65
CA LYS A 265 10.02 16.83 -0.69
C LYS A 265 11.20 17.52 -1.41
N ASN A 266 11.81 16.85 -2.38
CA ASN A 266 12.92 17.42 -3.14
C ASN A 266 12.52 18.70 -3.89
N TYR A 267 11.34 18.73 -4.50
CA TYR A 267 10.82 19.91 -5.19
C TYR A 267 10.66 21.12 -4.26
N TYR A 268 10.07 20.91 -3.08
CA TYR A 268 9.93 21.98 -2.07
C TYR A 268 11.28 22.41 -1.51
N ASP A 269 12.19 21.48 -1.21
CA ASP A 269 13.53 21.77 -0.72
C ASP A 269 14.35 22.59 -1.74
N MET A 270 14.23 22.30 -3.04
CA MET A 270 14.86 23.09 -4.11
C MET A 270 14.29 24.51 -4.18
N ARG A 271 12.96 24.67 -4.12
CA ARG A 271 12.32 26.00 -4.16
C ARG A 271 12.66 26.87 -2.96
N LEU A 272 12.72 26.28 -1.77
CA LEU A 272 13.10 27.00 -0.54
C LEU A 272 14.57 27.45 -0.56
N ARG A 273 15.43 26.74 -1.30
CA ARG A 273 16.84 27.14 -1.50
C ARG A 273 16.98 28.26 -2.53
N SER A 274 16.24 28.22 -3.63
CA SER A 274 16.29 29.28 -4.65
C SER A 274 15.76 30.63 -4.15
N THR A 275 14.76 30.63 -3.26
CA THR A 275 14.25 31.88 -2.67
C THR A 275 15.19 32.51 -1.65
N ARG A 276 16.19 31.76 -1.15
CA ARG A 276 17.19 32.27 -0.20
C ARG A 276 18.42 32.88 -0.87
N THR A 277 18.67 32.55 -2.14
CA THR A 277 19.80 33.09 -2.91
C THR A 277 19.50 34.40 -3.62
N ASP A 278 18.25 34.85 -3.63
CA ASP A 278 17.83 36.12 -4.23
C ASP A 278 17.71 37.27 -3.21
N GLU A 279 18.04 37.02 -1.93
CA GLU A 279 18.00 37.99 -0.82
C GLU A 279 19.38 38.40 -0.27
N ASP A 280 20.48 37.92 -0.85
CA ASP A 280 21.88 38.28 -0.50
C ASP A 280 22.57 39.03 -1.65
#